data_AF-A0A843GJS8-F1
#
_entry.id   AF-A0A843GJS8-F1
#
_cell.length_a   1.000
_cell.length_b   1.000
_cell.length_c   1.000
_cell.angle_alpha   90.00
_cell.angle_beta   90.00
_cell.angle_gamma   90.00
#
_symmetry.space_group_name_H-M   'P 1'
#
loop_
_entity.id
_entity.type
_entity.pdbx_description
1 polymer ?
#
loop_
_entity_poly.entity_id
_entity_poly.type
_entity_poly.pdbx_seq_one_letter_code
_entity_poly.pdbx_strand_id
1 'polypeptide(L)'
;MALKETPIGYRVYYKKLREDYTQRKEEALSVLDDLKLSVNALHEDIKSNAERYKNEFNINLFDYKEFVENTYIDGLFIRLAKGAFINRKGNHVLVADLFDLYNLAKKQKQIYDLNEDIRLYDKILLLTIKQYHTILLTFYNEVHKKMIIKGYGYVFEGDLGWTCINRCRLNKVKRHIDFAATRKKKEDIIARGGKPYNKEEAEWCEKNGLPYDGEPYTVLQHIESCYEVPLIDCKLPNGRKFKFEAADTRGLEGRGKTNEELREIAKDDLEAICNMQIGLKTKISLCNNIDKTLYTNFIRNENQEPINAVKINRKNR
;
A
#
# COMPACT_ATOMS: atom_id res chain seq x y z
N MET A 1 -8.86 6.10 -15.11
CA MET A 1 -8.28 4.74 -15.04
C MET A 1 -9.41 3.72 -15.15
N ALA A 2 -9.41 2.84 -16.16
CA ALA A 2 -10.42 1.78 -16.24
C ALA A 2 -10.01 0.62 -15.32
N LEU A 3 -10.92 0.15 -14.47
CA LEU A 3 -10.70 -1.06 -13.68
C LEU A 3 -10.55 -2.24 -14.63
N LYS A 4 -9.50 -3.04 -14.47
CA LYS A 4 -9.29 -4.24 -15.27
C LYS A 4 -10.22 -5.33 -14.75
N GLU A 5 -10.94 -5.99 -15.65
CA GLU A 5 -11.94 -7.01 -15.31
C GLU A 5 -11.31 -8.31 -14.75
N THR A 6 -10.04 -8.57 -15.06
CA THR A 6 -9.31 -9.75 -14.57
C THR A 6 -8.45 -9.42 -13.35
N PRO A 7 -8.51 -10.23 -12.28
CA PRO A 7 -7.59 -10.12 -11.16
C PRO A 7 -6.15 -10.32 -11.63
N ILE A 8 -5.29 -9.35 -11.33
CA ILE A 8 -3.88 -9.38 -11.72
C ILE A 8 -3.06 -9.82 -10.52
N GLY A 9 -2.40 -10.98 -10.63
CA GLY A 9 -1.49 -11.46 -9.59
C GLY A 9 -0.18 -10.65 -9.53
N TYR A 10 0.53 -10.74 -8.41
CA TYR A 10 1.79 -10.00 -8.20
C TYR A 10 2.85 -10.27 -9.28
N ARG A 11 2.86 -11.47 -9.89
CA ARG A 11 3.79 -11.81 -10.98
C ARG A 11 3.58 -10.93 -12.22
N VAL A 12 2.32 -10.62 -12.51
CA VAL A 12 1.97 -9.75 -13.64
C VAL A 12 2.26 -8.29 -13.28
N TYR A 13 2.05 -7.88 -12.03
CA TYR A 13 2.50 -6.56 -11.55
C TYR A 13 4.02 -6.40 -11.65
N TYR A 14 4.79 -7.43 -11.29
CA TYR A 14 6.24 -7.43 -11.44
C TYR A 14 6.66 -7.29 -12.92
N LYS A 15 5.98 -7.98 -13.84
CA LYS A 15 6.25 -7.82 -15.29
C LYS A 15 5.98 -6.38 -15.76
N LYS A 16 4.83 -5.82 -15.38
CA LYS A 16 4.44 -4.43 -15.71
C LYS A 16 5.40 -3.40 -15.11
N LEU A 17 5.85 -3.62 -13.88
CA LEU A 17 6.86 -2.80 -13.24
C LEU A 17 8.13 -2.75 -14.10
N ARG A 18 8.62 -3.91 -14.56
CA ARG A 18 9.80 -3.95 -15.42
C ARG A 18 9.57 -3.26 -16.76
N GLU A 19 8.42 -3.50 -17.40
CA GLU A 19 8.06 -2.83 -18.66
C GLU A 19 8.04 -1.30 -18.51
N ASP A 20 7.36 -0.79 -17.47
CA ASP A 20 7.26 0.65 -17.18
C ASP A 20 8.62 1.27 -16.87
N TYR A 21 9.43 0.65 -16.00
CA TYR A 21 10.73 1.19 -15.63
C TYR A 21 11.79 1.06 -16.73
N THR A 22 11.69 0.07 -17.63
CA THR A 22 12.52 0.02 -18.83
C THR A 22 12.21 1.20 -19.74
N GLN A 23 10.93 1.46 -20.01
CA GLN A 23 10.51 2.59 -20.84
C GLN A 23 10.96 3.93 -20.23
N ARG A 24 10.71 4.15 -18.93
CA ARG A 24 11.13 5.38 -18.23
C ARG A 24 12.65 5.56 -18.28
N LYS A 25 13.43 4.48 -18.20
CA LYS A 25 14.89 4.54 -18.31
C LYS A 25 15.32 4.94 -19.71
N GLU A 26 14.72 4.37 -20.75
CA GLU A 26 15.01 4.74 -22.15
C GLU A 26 14.70 6.21 -22.41
N GLU A 27 13.53 6.68 -21.96
CA GLU A 27 13.13 8.10 -22.04
C GLU A 27 14.11 9.01 -21.27
N ALA A 28 14.48 8.64 -20.05
CA ALA A 28 15.42 9.41 -19.24
C ALA A 28 16.82 9.49 -19.85
N LEU A 29 17.31 8.39 -20.46
CA LEU A 29 18.61 8.38 -21.15
C LEU A 29 18.60 9.28 -22.39
N SER A 30 17.54 9.24 -23.19
CA SER A 30 17.40 10.13 -24.35
C SER A 30 17.42 11.60 -23.93
N VAL A 31 16.65 11.96 -22.89
CA VAL A 31 16.61 13.34 -22.37
C VAL A 31 17.96 13.75 -21.77
N LEU A 32 18.66 12.83 -21.11
CA LEU A 32 19.99 13.06 -20.53
C LEU A 32 21.02 13.41 -21.60
N ASP A 33 21.03 12.69 -22.72
CA ASP A 33 21.98 12.92 -23.81
C ASP A 33 21.75 14.28 -24.48
N ASP A 34 20.49 14.63 -24.76
CA ASP A 34 20.11 15.94 -25.29
C ASP A 34 20.51 17.09 -24.34
N LEU A 35 20.26 16.90 -23.04
CA LEU A 35 20.62 17.88 -22.01
C LEU A 35 22.13 18.06 -21.90
N LYS A 36 22.93 16.99 -21.95
CA LYS A 36 24.39 17.06 -21.90
C LYS A 36 24.94 17.85 -23.07
N LEU A 37 24.45 17.61 -24.28
CA LEU A 37 24.85 18.37 -25.47
C LEU A 37 24.50 19.86 -25.30
N SER A 38 23.28 20.16 -24.85
CA SER A 38 22.84 21.54 -24.61
C SER A 38 23.63 22.25 -23.51
N VAL A 39 23.96 21.55 -22.42
CA VAL A 39 24.75 22.09 -21.30
C VAL A 39 26.18 22.37 -21.75
N ASN A 40 26.81 21.47 -22.50
CA ASN A 40 28.17 21.68 -23.02
C ASN A 40 28.23 22.90 -23.96
N ALA A 41 27.25 23.04 -24.86
CA ALA A 41 27.19 24.20 -25.76
C ALA A 41 27.00 25.52 -24.99
N LEU A 42 26.06 25.57 -24.03
CA LEU A 42 25.84 26.75 -23.20
C LEU A 42 27.05 27.07 -22.31
N HIS A 43 27.70 26.04 -21.77
CA HIS A 43 28.87 26.20 -20.92
C HIS A 43 30.03 26.83 -21.68
N GLU A 44 30.36 26.34 -22.87
CA GLU A 44 31.43 26.91 -23.70
C GLU A 44 31.10 28.34 -24.16
N ASP A 45 29.84 28.63 -24.50
CA ASP A 45 29.41 30.00 -24.83
C ASP A 45 29.59 30.96 -23.65
N ILE A 46 29.08 30.61 -22.46
CA ILE A 46 29.21 31.42 -21.24
C ILE A 46 30.68 31.58 -20.84
N LYS A 47 31.49 30.52 -20.97
CA LYS A 47 32.92 30.51 -20.67
C LYS A 47 33.71 31.40 -21.62
N SER A 48 33.36 31.43 -22.90
CA SER A 48 33.97 32.36 -23.87
C SER A 48 33.71 33.83 -23.53
N ASN A 49 32.59 34.10 -22.84
CA ASN A 49 32.16 35.42 -22.39
C ASN A 49 32.48 35.70 -20.90
N ALA A 50 33.33 34.90 -20.25
CA ALA A 50 33.56 34.96 -18.80
C ALA A 50 34.04 36.34 -18.29
N GLU A 51 34.86 37.05 -19.07
CA GLU A 51 35.31 38.40 -18.71
C GLU A 51 34.15 39.40 -18.60
N ARG A 52 33.09 39.22 -19.39
CA ARG A 52 31.89 40.06 -19.31
C ARG A 52 31.15 39.84 -17.99
N TYR A 53 31.03 38.60 -17.54
CA TYR A 53 30.45 38.27 -16.22
C TYR A 53 31.24 38.90 -15.08
N LYS A 54 32.57 38.91 -15.19
CA LYS A 54 33.44 39.56 -14.21
C LYS A 54 33.28 41.08 -14.20
N ASN A 55 33.32 41.71 -15.37
CA ASN A 55 33.34 43.17 -15.49
C ASN A 55 31.97 43.82 -15.27
N GLU A 56 30.90 43.27 -15.87
CA GLU A 56 29.55 43.85 -15.78
C GLU A 56 28.82 43.39 -14.51
N PHE A 57 29.07 42.16 -14.05
CA PHE A 57 28.29 41.53 -12.98
C PHE A 57 29.05 41.31 -11.67
N ASN A 58 30.37 41.54 -11.65
CA ASN A 58 31.26 41.20 -10.53
C ASN A 58 31.15 39.72 -10.12
N ILE A 59 30.97 38.85 -11.12
CA ILE A 59 30.89 37.40 -10.93
C ILE A 59 32.09 36.78 -11.63
N ASN A 60 33.04 36.27 -10.84
CA ASN A 60 34.14 35.48 -11.38
C ASN A 60 33.71 34.00 -11.48
N LEU A 61 33.35 33.58 -12.69
CA LEU A 61 32.81 32.24 -12.93
C LEU A 61 33.75 31.09 -12.51
N PHE A 62 35.07 31.32 -12.58
CA PHE A 62 36.07 30.31 -12.25
C PHE A 62 36.25 30.08 -10.75
N ASP A 63 35.63 30.89 -9.89
CA ASP A 63 35.59 30.66 -8.44
C ASP A 63 34.58 29.56 -8.07
N TYR A 64 33.68 29.19 -9.00
CA TYR A 64 32.62 28.21 -8.77
C TYR A 64 33.02 26.85 -9.36
N LYS A 65 33.29 25.86 -8.51
CA LYS A 65 33.64 24.49 -8.93
C LYS A 65 32.60 23.88 -9.88
N GLU A 66 31.31 24.07 -9.60
CA GLU A 66 30.23 23.57 -10.45
C GLU A 66 30.26 24.15 -11.88
N PHE A 67 30.75 25.39 -12.02
CA PHE A 67 30.99 25.97 -13.33
C PHE A 67 32.26 25.40 -13.96
N VAL A 68 33.37 25.32 -13.23
CA VAL A 68 34.65 24.81 -13.76
C VAL A 68 34.54 23.36 -14.23
N GLU A 69 33.91 22.51 -13.44
CA GLU A 69 33.73 21.09 -13.73
C GLU A 69 32.53 20.82 -14.66
N ASN A 70 31.70 21.84 -14.94
CA ASN A 70 30.45 21.74 -15.68
C ASN A 70 29.48 20.68 -15.11
N THR A 71 29.43 20.55 -13.78
CA THR A 71 28.67 19.53 -13.07
C THR A 71 27.98 20.13 -11.85
N TYR A 72 26.83 19.57 -11.47
CA TYR A 72 26.16 19.91 -10.21
C TYR A 72 26.78 19.13 -9.06
N ILE A 73 27.05 19.81 -7.93
CA ILE A 73 27.72 19.26 -6.74
C ILE A 73 26.90 19.57 -5.48
N ASP A 74 26.75 20.86 -5.15
CA ASP A 74 26.18 21.33 -3.87
C ASP A 74 25.13 22.44 -4.05
N GLY A 75 24.91 22.89 -5.29
CA GLY A 75 23.94 23.92 -5.64
C GLY A 75 24.35 25.33 -5.23
N LEU A 76 25.64 25.60 -5.00
CA LEU A 76 26.13 26.96 -4.76
C LEU A 76 26.03 27.83 -6.02
N PHE A 77 26.38 27.30 -7.20
CA PHE A 77 26.33 28.00 -8.47
C PHE A 77 24.91 28.33 -8.91
N ILE A 78 23.96 27.39 -8.77
CA ILE A 78 22.55 27.66 -9.11
C ILE A 78 21.93 28.74 -8.20
N ARG A 79 22.30 28.79 -6.92
CA ARG A 79 21.84 29.83 -5.99
C ARG A 79 22.38 31.20 -6.38
N LEU A 80 23.67 31.27 -6.71
CA LEU A 80 24.31 32.48 -7.22
C LEU A 80 23.60 32.97 -8.50
N ALA A 81 23.51 32.12 -9.52
CA ALA A 81 22.95 32.48 -10.81
C ALA A 81 21.49 32.95 -10.68
N LYS A 82 20.70 32.28 -9.84
CA LYS A 82 19.33 32.71 -9.51
C LYS A 82 19.29 34.07 -8.82
N GLY A 83 20.16 34.29 -7.82
CA GLY A 83 20.24 35.56 -7.09
C GLY A 83 20.63 36.73 -8.00
N ALA A 84 21.65 36.53 -8.84
CA ALA A 84 22.09 37.52 -9.81
C ALA A 84 20.97 37.89 -10.79
N PHE A 85 20.28 36.87 -11.34
CA PHE A 85 19.16 37.06 -12.26
C PHE A 85 17.99 37.85 -11.65
N ILE A 86 17.60 37.53 -10.41
CA ILE A 86 16.50 38.23 -9.72
C ILE A 86 16.85 39.69 -9.42
N ASN A 87 18.07 39.95 -8.96
CA ASN A 87 18.49 41.28 -8.51
C ASN A 87 18.62 42.31 -9.66
N ARG A 88 18.75 41.87 -10.92
CA ARG A 88 18.98 42.74 -12.07
C ARG A 88 17.85 42.78 -13.10
N LYS A 89 16.68 42.25 -12.76
CA LYS A 89 15.51 42.05 -13.64
C LYS A 89 14.99 43.31 -14.37
N GLY A 90 15.45 44.52 -14.01
CA GLY A 90 15.06 45.79 -14.62
C GLY A 90 15.88 46.26 -15.83
N ASN A 91 16.99 45.59 -16.20
CA ASN A 91 17.81 45.95 -17.37
C ASN A 91 17.82 44.82 -18.41
N HIS A 92 17.05 44.97 -19.49
CA HIS A 92 16.77 43.89 -20.45
C HIS A 92 18.00 43.26 -21.11
N VAL A 93 19.07 44.01 -21.39
CA VAL A 93 20.29 43.48 -22.02
C VAL A 93 21.12 42.65 -21.04
N LEU A 94 21.24 43.12 -19.79
CA LEU A 94 21.98 42.43 -18.72
C LEU A 94 21.24 41.20 -18.18
N VAL A 95 19.92 41.13 -18.39
CA VAL A 95 19.06 40.04 -17.90
C VAL A 95 19.18 38.79 -18.75
N ALA A 96 19.52 38.91 -20.04
CA ALA A 96 19.69 37.77 -20.93
C ALA A 96 20.90 36.90 -20.53
N ASP A 97 22.08 37.49 -20.33
CA ASP A 97 23.28 36.74 -19.93
C ASP A 97 23.10 36.06 -18.57
N LEU A 98 22.48 36.74 -17.61
CA LEU A 98 22.17 36.16 -16.30
C LEU A 98 21.09 35.07 -16.38
N PHE A 99 20.17 35.17 -17.35
CA PHE A 99 19.21 34.11 -17.63
C PHE A 99 19.91 32.87 -18.16
N ASP A 100 20.85 33.02 -19.09
CA ASP A 100 21.62 31.91 -19.65
C ASP A 100 22.49 31.24 -18.58
N LEU A 101 23.12 32.03 -17.69
CA LEU A 101 23.83 31.53 -16.53
C LEU A 101 22.93 30.71 -15.59
N TYR A 102 21.73 31.23 -15.29
CA TYR A 102 20.75 30.52 -14.48
C TYR A 102 20.22 29.25 -15.16
N ASN A 103 20.00 29.32 -16.47
CA ASN A 103 19.53 28.21 -17.29
C ASN A 103 20.57 27.09 -17.33
N LEU A 104 21.86 27.42 -17.51
CA LEU A 104 22.97 26.47 -17.41
C LEU A 104 22.95 25.74 -16.05
N ALA A 105 22.94 26.48 -14.95
CA ALA A 105 22.95 25.90 -13.61
C ALA A 105 21.72 25.02 -13.34
N LYS A 106 20.55 25.43 -13.85
CA LYS A 106 19.31 24.64 -13.76
C LYS A 106 19.40 23.34 -14.56
N LYS A 107 19.96 23.38 -15.77
CA LYS A 107 20.15 22.20 -16.61
C LYS A 107 21.19 21.24 -16.02
N GLN A 108 22.27 21.74 -15.43
CA GLN A 108 23.23 20.93 -14.68
C GLN A 108 22.55 20.18 -13.52
N LYS A 109 21.69 20.87 -12.75
CA LYS A 109 20.89 20.21 -11.72
C LYS A 109 19.94 19.16 -12.29
N GLN A 110 19.29 19.46 -13.42
CA GLN A 110 18.39 18.52 -14.09
C GLN A 110 19.13 17.24 -14.54
N ILE A 111 20.37 17.38 -15.05
CA ILE A 111 21.24 16.24 -15.37
C ILE A 111 21.53 15.41 -14.12
N TYR A 112 21.84 16.04 -12.99
CA TYR A 112 22.08 15.34 -11.73
C TYR A 112 20.84 14.57 -11.26
N ASP A 113 19.68 15.23 -11.23
CA ASP A 113 18.40 14.63 -10.84
C ASP A 113 18.05 13.42 -11.74
N LEU A 114 18.24 13.55 -13.06
CA LEU A 114 18.04 12.45 -14.01
C LEU A 114 19.00 11.27 -13.79
N ASN A 115 20.25 11.53 -13.45
CA ASN A 115 21.19 10.46 -13.14
C ASN A 115 20.78 9.69 -11.87
N GLU A 116 20.25 10.38 -10.85
CA GLU A 116 19.71 9.73 -9.65
C GLU A 116 18.47 8.88 -9.98
N ASP A 117 17.58 9.40 -10.84
CA ASP A 117 16.43 8.63 -11.32
C ASP A 117 16.86 7.37 -12.09
N ILE A 118 17.83 7.48 -13.01
CA ILE A 118 18.37 6.33 -13.75
C ILE A 118 18.98 5.30 -12.80
N ARG A 119 19.75 5.74 -11.78
CA ARG A 119 20.31 4.85 -10.75
C ARG A 119 19.20 4.11 -9.99
N LEU A 120 18.09 4.78 -9.69
CA LEU A 120 16.93 4.16 -9.07
C LEU A 120 16.27 3.14 -10.01
N TYR A 121 16.09 3.49 -11.28
CA TYR A 121 15.50 2.60 -12.28
C TYR A 121 16.32 1.33 -12.47
N ASP A 122 17.66 1.45 -12.52
CA ASP A 122 18.57 0.31 -12.56
C ASP A 122 18.41 -0.61 -11.34
N LYS A 123 18.37 -0.03 -10.13
CA LYS A 123 18.13 -0.81 -8.91
C LYS A 123 16.79 -1.57 -8.97
N ILE A 124 15.74 -0.94 -9.50
CA ILE A 124 14.41 -1.55 -9.63
C ILE A 124 14.42 -2.68 -10.67
N LEU A 125 15.06 -2.46 -11.82
CA LEU A 125 15.15 -3.46 -12.90
C LEU A 125 16.01 -4.68 -12.51
N LEU A 126 16.96 -4.51 -11.59
CA LEU A 126 17.76 -5.58 -11.01
C LEU A 126 17.03 -6.42 -9.96
N LEU A 127 15.88 -5.95 -9.43
CA LEU A 127 15.13 -6.70 -8.44
C LEU A 127 14.68 -8.04 -9.03
N THR A 128 14.97 -9.13 -8.32
CA THR A 128 14.36 -10.42 -8.62
C THR A 128 12.90 -10.42 -8.18
N ILE A 129 12.09 -11.33 -8.76
CA ILE A 129 10.69 -11.49 -8.38
C ILE A 129 10.50 -11.81 -6.89
N LYS A 130 11.46 -12.53 -6.29
CA LYS A 130 11.45 -12.86 -4.85
C LYS A 130 11.66 -11.60 -4.01
N GLN A 131 12.66 -10.78 -4.35
CA GLN A 131 12.92 -9.51 -3.66
C GLN A 131 11.73 -8.56 -3.78
N TYR A 132 11.16 -8.42 -4.98
CA TYR A 132 9.94 -7.64 -5.20
C TYR A 132 8.79 -8.10 -4.30
N HIS A 133 8.54 -9.41 -4.25
CA HIS A 133 7.51 -9.97 -3.38
C HIS A 133 7.78 -9.70 -1.90
N THR A 134 9.03 -9.83 -1.44
CA THR A 134 9.42 -9.49 -0.06
C THR A 134 9.15 -8.03 0.26
N ILE A 135 9.48 -7.10 -0.64
CA ILE A 135 9.21 -5.66 -0.45
C ILE A 135 7.71 -5.42 -0.27
N LEU A 136 6.87 -6.02 -1.13
CA LEU A 136 5.42 -5.92 -1.00
C LEU A 136 4.90 -6.48 0.32
N LEU A 137 5.39 -7.66 0.73
CA LEU A 137 5.01 -8.27 2.00
C LEU A 137 5.38 -7.38 3.19
N THR A 138 6.61 -6.85 3.23
CA THR A 138 7.06 -5.95 4.29
C THR A 138 6.17 -4.72 4.37
N PHE A 139 5.88 -4.09 3.23
CA PHE A 139 4.99 -2.92 3.19
C PHE A 139 3.59 -3.23 3.71
N TYR A 140 2.95 -4.29 3.19
CA TYR A 140 1.57 -4.61 3.59
C TYR A 140 1.46 -5.19 5.01
N ASN A 141 2.51 -5.83 5.52
CA ASN A 141 2.57 -6.21 6.93
C ASN A 141 2.60 -4.98 7.85
N GLU A 142 3.36 -3.94 7.50
CA GLU A 142 3.33 -2.67 8.22
C GLU A 142 1.99 -1.95 8.12
N VAL A 143 1.34 -1.99 6.95
CA VAL A 143 -0.04 -1.50 6.79
C VAL A 143 -0.98 -2.25 7.72
N HIS A 144 -0.91 -3.58 7.76
CA HIS A 144 -1.75 -4.39 8.65
C HIS A 144 -1.49 -4.09 10.12
N LYS A 145 -0.24 -3.89 10.56
CA LYS A 145 0.07 -3.44 11.93
C LYS A 145 -0.63 -2.13 12.25
N LYS A 146 -0.51 -1.13 11.39
CA LYS A 146 -1.16 0.17 11.59
C LYS A 146 -2.69 0.07 11.60
N MET A 147 -3.27 -0.75 10.73
CA MET A 147 -4.72 -0.93 10.67
C MET A 147 -5.27 -1.68 11.88
N ILE A 148 -4.63 -2.79 12.28
CA ILE A 148 -5.10 -3.68 13.35
C ILE A 148 -4.76 -3.11 14.72
N ILE A 149 -3.49 -2.77 14.96
CA ILE A 149 -3.00 -2.36 16.29
C ILE A 149 -3.36 -0.91 16.58
N LYS A 150 -3.23 -0.01 15.60
CA LYS A 150 -3.46 1.43 15.78
C LYS A 150 -4.81 1.92 15.27
N GLY A 151 -5.61 1.06 14.65
CA GLY A 151 -6.91 1.42 14.12
C GLY A 151 -6.88 2.38 12.92
N TYR A 152 -5.77 2.47 12.19
CA TYR A 152 -5.67 3.39 11.05
C TYR A 152 -6.43 2.88 9.82
N GLY A 153 -6.80 3.81 8.93
CA GLY A 153 -7.26 3.50 7.58
C GLY A 153 -6.08 3.42 6.59
N TYR A 154 -6.27 2.68 5.50
CA TYR A 154 -5.34 2.63 4.38
C TYR A 154 -5.96 3.32 3.16
N VAL A 155 -5.25 4.32 2.63
CA VAL A 155 -5.65 5.08 1.44
C VAL A 155 -5.04 4.41 0.21
N PHE A 156 -5.89 4.02 -0.74
CA PHE A 156 -5.45 3.50 -2.02
C PHE A 156 -5.01 4.63 -2.94
N GLU A 157 -4.13 4.30 -3.88
CA GLU A 157 -3.69 5.26 -4.89
C GLU A 157 -4.84 5.68 -5.83
N GLY A 158 -4.83 6.95 -6.22
CA GLY A 158 -5.78 7.53 -7.17
C GLY A 158 -7.20 7.63 -6.61
N ASP A 159 -8.17 7.27 -7.45
CA ASP A 159 -9.61 7.45 -7.19
C ASP A 159 -10.29 6.23 -6.53
N LEU A 160 -9.51 5.25 -6.08
CA LEU A 160 -10.05 4.03 -5.46
C LEU A 160 -10.67 4.29 -4.08
N GLY A 161 -10.21 5.32 -3.38
CA GLY A 161 -10.67 5.67 -2.04
C GLY A 161 -9.79 5.07 -0.95
N TRP A 162 -10.38 4.68 0.17
CA TRP A 162 -9.65 4.13 1.32
C TRP A 162 -10.45 3.03 2.01
N THR A 163 -9.78 2.25 2.87
CA THR A 163 -10.39 1.19 3.66
C THR A 163 -9.96 1.26 5.12
N CYS A 164 -10.75 0.69 6.01
CA CYS A 164 -10.43 0.54 7.42
C CYS A 164 -11.08 -0.72 7.98
N ILE A 165 -10.74 -1.10 9.20
CA ILE A 165 -11.49 -2.11 9.93
C ILE A 165 -12.63 -1.40 10.66
N ASN A 166 -13.87 -1.83 10.43
CA ASN A 166 -15.07 -1.34 11.11
C ASN A 166 -15.74 -2.50 11.87
N ARG A 167 -16.08 -2.26 13.13
CA ARG A 167 -16.85 -3.18 13.96
C ARG A 167 -18.33 -2.86 13.82
N CYS A 168 -19.12 -3.85 13.41
CA CYS A 168 -20.55 -3.74 13.25
C CYS A 168 -21.28 -4.58 14.29
N ARG A 169 -22.24 -4.01 15.01
CA ARG A 169 -23.18 -4.75 15.87
C ARG A 169 -24.21 -5.46 15.01
N LEU A 170 -24.56 -6.68 15.38
CA LEU A 170 -25.58 -7.45 14.70
C LEU A 170 -26.94 -7.19 15.37
N ASN A 171 -27.84 -6.50 14.67
CA ASN A 171 -29.19 -6.14 15.17
C ASN A 171 -30.08 -7.35 15.50
N LYS A 172 -29.72 -8.54 15.01
CA LYS A 172 -30.42 -9.80 15.33
C LYS A 172 -29.41 -10.78 15.87
N VAL A 173 -29.70 -11.39 17.02
CA VAL A 173 -28.95 -12.52 17.59
C VAL A 173 -29.10 -13.71 16.66
N LYS A 174 -28.30 -13.77 15.60
CA LYS A 174 -28.20 -14.94 14.75
C LYS A 174 -27.36 -15.96 15.50
N ARG A 175 -27.99 -17.07 15.87
CA ARG A 175 -27.29 -18.23 16.41
C ARG A 175 -26.51 -18.87 15.25
N HIS A 176 -25.19 -18.80 15.32
CA HIS A 176 -24.31 -19.46 14.36
C HIS A 176 -23.85 -20.79 14.93
N ILE A 177 -23.61 -21.78 14.07
CA ILE A 177 -22.98 -23.03 14.51
C ILE A 177 -21.54 -22.69 14.91
N ASP A 178 -21.17 -23.04 16.13
CA ASP A 178 -19.78 -23.10 16.53
C ASP A 178 -19.22 -24.43 16.04
N PHE A 179 -18.54 -24.40 14.88
CA PHE A 179 -17.99 -25.61 14.27
C PHE A 179 -16.93 -26.28 15.15
N ALA A 180 -16.16 -25.51 15.93
CA ALA A 180 -15.11 -26.06 16.79
C ALA A 180 -15.71 -26.76 18.01
N ALA A 181 -16.66 -26.12 18.70
CA ALA A 181 -17.37 -26.72 19.82
C ALA A 181 -18.27 -27.88 19.37
N THR A 182 -18.91 -27.78 18.21
CA THR A 182 -19.69 -28.87 17.59
C THR A 182 -18.80 -30.07 17.28
N ARG A 183 -17.58 -29.85 16.77
CA ARG A 183 -16.61 -30.92 16.52
C ARG A 183 -16.16 -31.60 17.82
N LYS A 184 -15.76 -30.81 18.83
CA LYS A 184 -15.36 -31.34 20.15
C LYS A 184 -16.48 -32.15 20.79
N LYS A 185 -17.71 -31.62 20.82
CA LYS A 185 -18.88 -32.33 21.35
C LYS A 185 -19.16 -33.64 20.60
N LYS A 186 -18.97 -33.66 19.28
CA LYS A 186 -19.09 -34.89 18.49
C LYS A 186 -18.01 -35.92 18.86
N GLU A 187 -16.76 -35.49 19.00
CA GLU A 187 -15.64 -36.32 19.44
C GLU A 187 -15.90 -36.89 20.85
N ASP A 188 -16.39 -36.06 21.78
CA ASP A 188 -16.73 -36.47 23.15
C ASP A 188 -17.86 -37.52 23.18
N ILE A 189 -18.90 -37.36 22.34
CA ILE A 189 -19.99 -38.35 22.21
C ILE A 189 -19.45 -39.70 21.74
N ILE A 190 -18.59 -39.69 20.72
CA ILE A 190 -17.98 -40.92 20.19
C ILE A 190 -17.07 -41.54 21.25
N ALA A 191 -16.27 -40.74 21.95
CA ALA A 191 -15.31 -41.21 22.95
C ALA A 191 -15.99 -41.91 24.15
N ARG A 192 -17.18 -41.45 24.56
CA ARG A 192 -17.97 -42.12 25.62
C ARG A 192 -18.86 -43.27 25.12
N GLY A 193 -18.70 -43.69 23.86
CA GLY A 193 -19.48 -44.76 23.24
C GLY A 193 -20.92 -44.38 22.87
N GLY A 194 -21.26 -43.08 22.89
CA GLY A 194 -22.55 -42.57 22.45
C GLY A 194 -22.60 -42.41 20.92
N LYS A 195 -23.82 -42.28 20.39
CA LYS A 195 -24.07 -42.15 18.95
C LYS A 195 -24.41 -40.70 18.61
N PRO A 196 -23.62 -40.00 17.77
CA PRO A 196 -23.97 -38.65 17.34
C PRO A 196 -25.22 -38.65 16.47
N TYR A 197 -26.06 -37.62 16.62
CA TYR A 197 -27.27 -37.44 15.84
C TYR A 197 -27.03 -37.50 14.31
N ASN A 198 -27.78 -38.35 13.63
CA ASN A 198 -27.81 -38.51 12.19
C ASN A 198 -29.26 -38.34 11.71
N LYS A 199 -29.47 -37.36 10.84
CA LYS A 199 -30.80 -36.98 10.35
C LYS A 199 -31.46 -38.11 9.57
N GLU A 200 -30.73 -38.81 8.71
CA GLU A 200 -31.30 -39.86 7.84
C GLU A 200 -31.77 -41.06 8.67
N GLU A 201 -30.99 -41.43 9.68
CA GLU A 201 -31.32 -42.52 10.58
C GLU A 201 -32.47 -42.15 11.53
N ALA A 202 -32.49 -40.92 12.02
CA ALA A 202 -33.62 -40.40 12.81
C ALA A 202 -34.94 -40.44 12.02
N GLU A 203 -34.93 -39.99 10.75
CA GLU A 203 -36.11 -40.03 9.88
C GLU A 203 -36.53 -41.47 9.53
N TRP A 204 -35.58 -42.40 9.41
CA TRP A 204 -35.88 -43.82 9.22
C TRP A 204 -36.49 -44.45 10.48
N CYS A 205 -35.93 -44.20 11.65
CA CYS A 205 -36.46 -44.67 12.93
C CYS A 205 -37.89 -44.15 13.17
N GLU A 206 -38.13 -42.86 12.90
CA GLU A 206 -39.46 -42.24 13.01
C GLU A 206 -40.49 -42.92 12.09
N LYS A 207 -40.14 -43.15 10.81
CA LYS A 207 -41.02 -43.83 9.84
C LYS A 207 -41.35 -45.28 10.22
N ASN A 208 -40.46 -45.95 10.94
CA ASN A 208 -40.61 -47.35 11.35
C ASN A 208 -41.09 -47.49 12.80
N GLY A 209 -41.40 -46.39 13.51
CA GLY A 209 -41.87 -46.43 14.89
C GLY A 209 -40.82 -46.90 15.91
N LEU A 210 -39.53 -46.78 15.57
CA LEU A 210 -38.41 -47.19 16.43
C LEU A 210 -37.87 -45.99 17.22
N PRO A 211 -37.46 -46.17 18.49
CA PRO A 211 -36.80 -45.12 19.25
C PRO A 211 -35.42 -44.82 18.66
N TYR A 212 -35.14 -43.54 18.40
CA TYR A 212 -33.83 -43.06 17.94
C TYR A 212 -32.96 -42.62 19.12
N ASP A 213 -31.74 -43.17 19.22
CA ASP A 213 -30.81 -43.01 20.34
C ASP A 213 -29.70 -41.97 20.10
N GLY A 214 -29.73 -41.28 18.96
CA GLY A 214 -28.67 -40.35 18.57
C GLY A 214 -28.72 -39.01 19.32
N GLU A 215 -27.57 -38.58 19.82
CA GLU A 215 -27.44 -37.41 20.66
C GLU A 215 -27.10 -36.12 19.87
N PRO A 216 -27.81 -34.99 20.12
CA PRO A 216 -27.57 -33.75 19.41
C PRO A 216 -26.23 -33.12 19.82
N TYR A 217 -25.36 -32.92 18.83
CA TYR A 217 -24.00 -32.40 19.05
C TYR A 217 -23.78 -30.97 18.52
N THR A 218 -24.77 -30.36 17.88
CA THR A 218 -24.68 -28.98 17.37
C THR A 218 -24.61 -27.98 18.54
N VAL A 219 -23.53 -27.22 18.60
CA VAL A 219 -23.35 -26.13 19.55
C VAL A 219 -23.56 -24.81 18.81
N LEU A 220 -24.43 -23.96 19.34
CA LEU A 220 -24.71 -22.64 18.78
C LEU A 220 -23.98 -21.57 19.60
N GLN A 221 -23.31 -20.66 18.89
CA GLN A 221 -22.67 -19.48 19.48
C GLN A 221 -23.48 -18.21 19.17
N HIS A 222 -23.45 -17.30 20.14
CA HIS A 222 -23.99 -15.96 20.03
C HIS A 222 -22.91 -15.02 19.51
N ILE A 223 -23.12 -14.46 18.31
CA ILE A 223 -22.22 -13.45 17.73
C ILE A 223 -22.90 -12.09 17.86
N GLU A 224 -22.35 -11.21 18.69
CA GLU A 224 -22.89 -9.87 18.93
C GLU A 224 -22.39 -8.84 17.92
N SER A 225 -21.20 -9.06 17.36
CA SER A 225 -20.57 -8.14 16.42
C SER A 225 -19.76 -8.87 15.36
N CYS A 226 -19.69 -8.29 14.17
CA CYS A 226 -18.79 -8.71 13.09
C CYS A 226 -17.83 -7.57 12.70
N TYR A 227 -16.76 -7.92 11.98
CA TYR A 227 -15.84 -6.94 11.42
C TYR A 227 -16.00 -6.88 9.91
N GLU A 228 -16.16 -5.68 9.38
CA GLU A 228 -16.11 -5.41 7.94
C GLU A 228 -14.87 -4.60 7.59
N VAL A 229 -14.47 -4.70 6.32
CA VAL A 229 -13.37 -3.93 5.74
C VAL A 229 -13.93 -3.22 4.50
N PRO A 230 -14.61 -2.07 4.67
CA PRO A 230 -15.37 -1.44 3.59
C PRO A 230 -14.45 -0.62 2.68
N LEU A 231 -14.90 -0.39 1.45
CA LEU A 231 -14.30 0.60 0.55
C LEU A 231 -15.05 1.92 0.68
N ILE A 232 -14.34 2.98 1.04
CA ILE A 232 -14.90 4.30 1.37
C ILE A 232 -14.34 5.33 0.39
N ASP A 233 -15.16 6.31 -0.02
CA ASP A 233 -14.80 7.40 -0.92
C ASP A 233 -14.20 6.95 -2.26
N CYS A 234 -14.74 5.88 -2.85
CA CYS A 234 -14.38 5.49 -4.21
C CYS A 234 -14.95 6.49 -5.23
N LYS A 235 -14.07 7.19 -5.94
CA LYS A 235 -14.39 8.26 -6.92
C LYS A 235 -14.49 7.76 -8.35
N LEU A 236 -14.23 6.48 -8.59
CA LEU A 236 -14.41 5.86 -9.91
C LEU A 236 -15.88 5.91 -10.36
N PRO A 237 -16.15 5.87 -11.67
CA PRO A 237 -17.51 5.70 -12.19
C PRO A 237 -18.18 4.47 -11.56
N ASN A 238 -19.40 4.63 -11.05
CA ASN A 238 -20.11 3.61 -10.27
C ASN A 238 -19.40 3.17 -8.97
N GLY A 239 -18.55 4.03 -8.39
CA GLY A 239 -17.74 3.78 -7.19
C GLY A 239 -18.48 3.08 -6.04
N ARG A 240 -19.76 3.43 -5.84
CA ARG A 240 -20.64 2.86 -4.81
C ARG A 240 -20.92 1.36 -4.94
N LYS A 241 -20.72 0.79 -6.13
CA LYS A 241 -20.91 -0.64 -6.39
C LYS A 241 -19.67 -1.46 -6.07
N PHE A 242 -18.49 -0.83 -5.99
CA PHE A 242 -17.27 -1.53 -5.66
C PHE A 242 -17.19 -1.82 -4.17
N LYS A 243 -16.69 -3.02 -3.87
CA LYS A 243 -16.43 -3.48 -2.51
C LYS A 243 -15.01 -3.97 -2.44
N PHE A 244 -14.36 -3.69 -1.33
CA PHE A 244 -13.07 -4.28 -1.02
C PHE A 244 -13.31 -5.70 -0.49
N GLU A 245 -12.65 -6.68 -1.09
CA GLU A 245 -12.66 -8.05 -0.62
C GLU A 245 -11.22 -8.48 -0.33
N ALA A 246 -10.94 -8.67 0.96
CA ALA A 246 -9.67 -9.25 1.39
C ALA A 246 -9.64 -10.73 1.00
N ALA A 247 -8.61 -11.14 0.25
CA ALA A 247 -8.37 -12.54 -0.04
C ALA A 247 -8.13 -13.31 1.26
N ASP A 248 -8.80 -14.46 1.42
CA ASP A 248 -8.57 -15.36 2.54
C ASP A 248 -7.41 -16.30 2.20
N THR A 249 -6.20 -15.80 2.40
CA THR A 249 -4.97 -16.53 2.08
C THR A 249 -4.30 -17.05 3.34
N ARG A 250 -3.77 -18.27 3.27
CA ARG A 250 -2.81 -18.79 4.24
C ARG A 250 -1.57 -19.22 3.47
N GLY A 251 -0.46 -18.56 3.77
CA GLY A 251 0.86 -18.90 3.25
C GLY A 251 1.28 -20.30 3.70
N LEU A 252 2.40 -20.78 3.16
CA LEU A 252 2.89 -22.14 3.41
C LEU A 252 3.00 -22.45 4.91
N GLU A 253 3.50 -21.51 5.70
CA GLU A 253 3.70 -21.67 7.15
C GLU A 253 2.40 -21.77 7.95
N GLY A 254 1.29 -21.19 7.45
CA GLY A 254 0.00 -21.19 8.13
C GLY A 254 -1.04 -22.14 7.52
N ARG A 255 -0.69 -22.81 6.41
CA ARG A 255 -1.58 -23.75 5.72
C ARG A 255 -1.75 -25.01 6.57
N GLY A 256 -2.99 -25.46 6.74
CA GLY A 256 -3.32 -26.64 7.54
C GLY A 256 -3.28 -26.42 9.05
N LYS A 257 -2.79 -25.27 9.52
CA LYS A 257 -2.70 -24.97 10.95
C LYS A 257 -3.99 -24.41 11.52
N THR A 258 -4.28 -24.71 12.78
CA THR A 258 -5.41 -24.12 13.50
C THR A 258 -5.09 -22.68 13.95
N ASN A 259 -6.12 -21.93 14.37
CA ASN A 259 -5.90 -20.60 14.93
C ASN A 259 -5.13 -20.64 16.27
N GLU A 260 -5.26 -21.72 17.04
CA GLU A 260 -4.52 -21.94 18.29
C GLU A 260 -3.03 -22.16 18.00
N GLU A 261 -2.69 -23.04 17.05
CA GLU A 261 -1.31 -23.26 16.62
C GLU A 261 -0.64 -21.99 16.06
N LEU A 262 -1.39 -21.17 15.31
CA LEU A 262 -0.89 -19.89 14.80
C LEU A 262 -0.55 -18.91 15.93
N ARG A 263 -1.34 -18.90 17.01
CA ARG A 263 -1.08 -18.07 18.19
C ARG A 263 0.16 -18.54 18.95
N GLU A 264 0.33 -19.84 19.11
CA GLU A 264 1.51 -20.42 19.75
C GLU A 264 2.80 -20.08 18.98
N ILE A 265 2.76 -20.16 17.64
CA ILE A 265 3.89 -19.76 16.79
C ILE A 265 4.21 -18.26 16.96
N ALA A 266 3.17 -17.43 17.05
CA ALA A 266 3.32 -16.00 17.32
C ALA A 266 3.66 -15.67 18.78
N LYS A 267 3.62 -16.64 19.69
CA LYS A 267 3.74 -16.46 21.14
C LYS A 267 2.78 -15.39 21.69
N ASP A 268 1.56 -15.38 21.15
CA ASP A 268 0.54 -14.37 21.46
C ASP A 268 1.00 -12.90 21.26
N ASP A 269 2.01 -12.66 20.42
CA ASP A 269 2.44 -11.30 20.07
C ASP A 269 1.66 -10.73 18.87
N LEU A 270 1.09 -9.54 19.05
CA LEU A 270 0.25 -8.88 18.04
C LEU A 270 1.05 -8.51 16.79
N GLU A 271 2.30 -8.05 16.97
CA GLU A 271 3.14 -7.67 15.84
C GLU A 271 3.60 -8.89 15.03
N ALA A 272 3.96 -9.98 15.70
CA ALA A 272 4.29 -11.25 15.09
C ALA A 272 3.13 -11.78 14.23
N ILE A 273 1.89 -11.74 14.74
CA ILE A 273 0.69 -12.11 13.95
C ILE A 273 0.55 -11.21 12.72
N CYS A 274 0.78 -9.91 12.86
CA CYS A 274 0.70 -8.98 11.74
C CYS A 274 1.78 -9.23 10.67
N ASN A 275 2.91 -9.81 11.05
CA ASN A 275 4.00 -10.19 10.13
C ASN A 275 3.77 -11.54 9.43
N MET A 276 2.87 -12.39 9.95
CA MET A 276 2.57 -13.70 9.34
C MET A 276 1.95 -13.56 7.95
N GLN A 277 2.24 -14.53 7.08
CA GLN A 277 1.66 -14.58 5.73
C GLN A 277 0.24 -15.18 5.73
N ILE A 278 -0.67 -14.54 6.47
CA ILE A 278 -2.08 -14.93 6.56
C ILE A 278 -2.97 -13.72 6.23
N GLY A 279 -4.19 -14.00 5.78
CA GLY A 279 -5.16 -12.98 5.36
C GLY A 279 -5.55 -12.05 6.50
N LEU A 280 -5.90 -10.80 6.14
CA LEU A 280 -6.29 -9.75 7.08
C LEU A 280 -7.40 -10.18 8.05
N LYS A 281 -8.43 -10.89 7.55
CA LYS A 281 -9.54 -11.40 8.37
C LYS A 281 -9.05 -12.34 9.48
N THR A 282 -8.14 -13.26 9.13
CA THR A 282 -7.55 -14.19 10.12
C THR A 282 -6.71 -13.41 11.13
N LYS A 283 -5.87 -12.45 10.70
CA LYS A 283 -5.09 -11.60 11.61
C LYS A 283 -5.98 -10.86 12.62
N ILE A 284 -7.05 -10.23 12.16
CA ILE A 284 -8.02 -9.54 13.02
C ILE A 284 -8.62 -10.50 14.06
N SER A 285 -8.98 -11.72 13.64
CA SER A 285 -9.52 -12.72 14.55
C SER A 285 -8.51 -13.12 15.63
N LEU A 286 -7.26 -13.42 15.24
CA LEU A 286 -6.21 -13.81 16.18
C LEU A 286 -5.87 -12.68 17.16
N CYS A 287 -5.70 -11.44 16.67
CA CYS A 287 -5.36 -10.30 17.50
C CYS A 287 -6.46 -9.97 18.52
N ASN A 288 -7.75 -10.03 18.14
CA ASN A 288 -8.86 -9.81 19.07
C ASN A 288 -8.98 -10.91 20.15
N ASN A 289 -8.52 -12.14 19.85
CA ASN A 289 -8.50 -13.22 20.85
C ASN A 289 -7.42 -13.01 21.91
N ILE A 290 -6.32 -12.35 21.55
CA ILE A 290 -5.21 -12.01 22.45
C ILE A 290 -5.54 -10.77 23.26
N ASP A 291 -5.86 -9.67 22.57
CA ASP A 291 -6.26 -8.42 23.18
C ASP A 291 -7.74 -8.15 22.93
N LYS A 292 -8.55 -8.45 23.95
CA LYS A 292 -10.00 -8.24 23.93
C LYS A 292 -10.40 -6.76 23.94
N THR A 293 -9.47 -5.82 24.11
CA THR A 293 -9.77 -4.37 24.06
C THR A 293 -9.52 -3.76 22.68
N LEU A 294 -8.85 -4.51 21.78
CA LEU A 294 -8.47 -4.06 20.44
C LEU A 294 -9.66 -3.63 19.59
N TYR A 295 -10.84 -4.19 19.84
CA TYR A 295 -12.06 -3.83 19.11
C TYR A 295 -12.41 -2.34 19.18
N THR A 296 -11.96 -1.63 20.22
CA THR A 296 -12.22 -0.19 20.42
C THR A 296 -11.63 0.63 19.27
N ASN A 297 -10.49 0.20 18.72
CA ASN A 297 -9.85 0.81 17.54
C ASN A 297 -10.68 0.67 16.25
N PHE A 298 -11.70 -0.17 16.25
CA PHE A 298 -12.52 -0.49 15.08
C PHE A 298 -13.92 0.13 15.16
N ILE A 299 -14.26 0.87 16.21
CA ILE A 299 -15.53 1.59 16.29
C ILE A 299 -15.43 2.88 15.44
N ARG A 300 -16.20 2.96 14.34
CA ARG A 300 -16.15 4.10 13.39
C ARG A 300 -17.36 5.02 13.46
N ASN A 301 -18.44 4.54 14.04
CA ASN A 301 -19.66 5.30 14.30
C ASN A 301 -20.28 4.80 15.61
N GLU A 302 -21.01 5.68 16.29
CA GLU A 302 -21.56 5.41 17.63
C GLU A 302 -22.50 4.20 17.64
N ASN A 303 -23.31 4.06 16.58
CA ASN A 303 -24.27 2.97 16.42
C ASN A 303 -23.60 1.64 16.07
N GLN A 304 -22.31 1.64 15.73
CA GLN A 304 -21.58 0.47 15.22
C GLN A 304 -22.33 -0.19 14.06
N GLU A 305 -22.76 0.61 13.10
CA GLU A 305 -23.43 0.17 11.88
C GLU A 305 -22.43 -0.02 10.73
N PRO A 306 -22.79 -0.84 9.72
CA PRO A 306 -22.05 -0.92 8.47
C PRO A 306 -21.86 0.44 7.82
N ILE A 307 -20.66 0.72 7.32
CA ILE A 307 -20.37 1.96 6.60
C ILE A 307 -21.04 1.89 5.23
N ASN A 308 -22.13 2.62 5.08
CA ASN A 308 -22.75 2.88 3.79
C ASN A 308 -21.96 3.99 3.09
N ALA A 309 -21.56 3.78 1.83
CA ALA A 309 -20.87 4.80 1.03
C ALA A 309 -21.74 6.07 0.93
N VAL A 310 -21.41 7.09 1.73
CA VAL A 310 -22.19 8.33 1.83
C VAL A 310 -22.24 9.04 0.48
N LYS A 311 -23.42 9.55 0.10
CA LYS A 311 -23.58 10.51 -0.99
C LYS A 311 -22.76 11.76 -0.65
N ILE A 312 -21.59 11.93 -1.24
CA ILE A 312 -20.95 13.24 -1.27
C ILE A 312 -21.85 14.14 -2.11
N ASN A 313 -22.70 14.92 -1.44
CA ASN A 313 -23.44 16.01 -2.07
C ASN A 313 -22.40 17.03 -2.51
N ARG A 314 -22.21 17.20 -3.82
CA ARG A 314 -21.34 18.22 -4.45
C ARG A 314 -21.73 19.66 -4.13
N LYS A 315 -22.62 19.92 -3.17
CA LYS A 315 -23.13 21.26 -2.83
C LYS A 315 -22.28 22.05 -1.84
N ASN A 316 -21.28 21.43 -1.21
CA ASN A 316 -20.34 22.13 -0.31
C ASN A 316 -18.90 22.04 -0.85
N ARG A 317 -18.66 22.66 -2.00
CA ARG A 317 -17.33 23.07 -2.43
C ARG A 317 -17.39 24.54 -2.82
#